data_AF-A0A3D5SG64-F1
#
_entry.id   AF-A0A3D5SG64-F1
#
_cell.length_a   1.000
_cell.length_b   1.000
_cell.length_c   1.000
_cell.angle_alpha   90.00
_cell.angle_beta   90.00
_cell.angle_gamma   90.00
#
_symmetry.space_group_name_H-M   'P 1'
#
loop_
_entity.id
_entity.type
_entity.pdbx_description
1 polymer ?
#
loop_
_entity_poly.entity_id
_entity_poly.type
_entity_poly.pdbx_seq_one_letter_code
_entity_poly.pdbx_strand_id
1 'polypeptide(L)'
;KSLERYIILNAIDRLWQEHLYAMDALREGVYLRGYAQKDPLIEYKTEAYDMFVELMANIKNEVLNNLFRSTSNLQAFENFLATLPQFLLREHAPTAPTANAPARARQPQPVGAMAGVTADGDGAGDVTLDLPIRRSMPKVGRNEPCPCGSGKKYKNCCGRVA
;
A
#
# COMPACT_ATOMS: atom_id res chain seq x y z
N LYS A 1 -27.63 6.60 4.43
CA LYS A 1 -26.97 5.53 5.21
C LYS A 1 -25.67 5.00 4.59
N SER A 2 -25.56 4.82 3.27
CA SER A 2 -24.28 4.41 2.65
C SER A 2 -23.17 5.46 2.81
N LEU A 3 -23.53 6.74 2.64
CA LEU A 3 -22.61 7.87 2.81
C LEU A 3 -22.04 7.99 4.23
N GLU A 4 -22.90 7.98 5.25
CA GLU A 4 -22.49 8.04 6.66
C GLU A 4 -21.51 6.91 6.99
N ARG A 5 -21.82 5.68 6.53
CA ARG A 5 -20.95 4.53 6.68
C ARG A 5 -19.61 4.74 5.99
N TYR A 6 -19.59 5.25 4.77
CA TYR A 6 -18.36 5.52 4.03
C TYR A 6 -17.48 6.54 4.74
N ILE A 7 -18.06 7.65 5.20
CA ILE A 7 -17.34 8.70 5.96
C ILE A 7 -16.71 8.12 7.23
N ILE A 8 -17.47 7.33 7.99
CA ILE A 8 -16.99 6.71 9.24
C ILE A 8 -15.85 5.73 8.95
N LEU A 9 -16.04 4.81 8.00
CA LEU A 9 -15.03 3.79 7.70
C LEU A 9 -13.75 4.39 7.13
N ASN A 10 -13.86 5.40 6.25
CA ASN A 10 -12.70 6.06 5.67
C ASN A 10 -11.89 6.82 6.73
N ALA A 11 -12.56 7.54 7.64
CA ALA A 11 -11.90 8.24 8.74
C ALA A 11 -11.18 7.27 9.69
N ILE A 12 -11.83 6.17 10.05
CA ILE A 12 -11.23 5.14 10.93
C ILE A 12 -10.01 4.52 10.27
N ASP A 13 -10.10 4.09 9.01
CA ASP A 13 -9.01 3.40 8.32
C ASP A 13 -7.79 4.31 8.17
N ARG A 14 -8.00 5.58 7.77
CA ARG A 14 -6.93 6.59 7.64
C ARG A 14 -6.19 6.83 8.95
N LEU A 15 -6.93 7.13 10.02
CA LEU A 15 -6.34 7.47 11.33
C LEU A 15 -5.75 6.25 12.03
N TRP A 16 -6.31 5.05 11.81
CA TRP A 16 -5.75 3.82 12.32
C TRP A 16 -4.40 3.48 11.68
N GLN A 17 -4.29 3.62 10.35
CA GLN A 17 -3.02 3.42 9.66
C GLN A 17 -1.95 4.39 10.17
N GLU A 18 -2.29 5.67 10.32
CA GLU A 18 -1.40 6.68 10.91
C GLU A 18 -0.96 6.30 12.34
N HIS A 19 -1.89 5.81 13.16
CA HIS A 19 -1.57 5.32 14.51
C HIS A 19 -0.63 4.12 14.49
N LEU A 20 -0.78 3.18 13.55
CA LEU A 20 0.15 2.04 13.43
C LEU A 20 1.58 2.51 13.09
N TYR A 21 1.72 3.49 12.19
CA TYR A 21 3.02 4.09 11.90
C TYR A 21 3.61 4.79 13.14
N ALA A 22 2.79 5.52 13.90
CA ALA A 22 3.22 6.15 15.14
C ALA A 22 3.65 5.12 16.20
N MET A 23 2.94 3.99 16.29
CA MET A 23 3.26 2.90 17.21
C MET A 23 4.56 2.18 16.87
N ASP A 24 4.85 1.99 15.57
CA ASP A 24 6.12 1.44 15.12
C ASP A 24 7.28 2.40 15.45
N ALA A 25 7.12 3.71 15.20
CA ALA A 25 8.10 4.72 15.58
C ALA A 25 8.32 4.78 17.10
N LEU A 26 7.24 4.70 17.90
CA LEU A 26 7.34 4.65 19.36
C LEU A 26 8.13 3.42 19.83
N ARG A 27 7.89 2.26 19.21
CA ARG A 27 8.57 1.01 19.55
C ARG A 27 10.09 1.11 19.32
N GLU A 28 10.52 1.76 18.24
CA GLU A 28 11.94 2.01 17.97
C GLU A 28 12.54 3.02 18.97
N GLY A 29 11.79 4.08 19.33
CA GLY A 29 12.24 5.11 20.27
C GLY A 29 12.33 4.67 21.73
N VAL A 30 11.47 3.76 22.18
CA VAL A 30 11.41 3.27 23.57
C VAL A 30 12.69 2.55 24.00
N TYR A 31 13.39 1.90 23.07
CA TYR A 31 14.61 1.16 23.40
C TYR A 31 15.71 2.08 23.98
N LEU A 32 15.75 3.34 23.53
CA LEU A 32 16.67 4.36 24.04
C LEU A 32 16.35 4.77 25.50
N ARG A 33 15.09 4.65 25.93
CA ARG A 33 14.68 4.96 27.32
C ARG A 33 15.21 3.93 28.33
N GLY A 34 15.61 2.74 27.86
CA GLY A 34 16.32 1.75 28.67
C GLY A 34 17.66 2.25 29.23
N TYR A 35 18.32 3.20 28.55
CA TYR A 35 19.53 3.84 29.07
C TYR A 35 19.25 4.73 30.30
N ALA A 36 18.01 5.20 30.47
CA ALA A 36 17.59 6.01 31.61
C ALA A 36 17.11 5.17 32.82
N GLN A 37 17.38 3.86 32.83
CA GLN A 37 16.96 2.92 33.90
C GLN A 37 15.43 2.86 34.13
N LYS A 38 14.64 3.34 33.18
CA LYS A 38 13.19 3.15 33.16
C LYS A 38 12.88 1.86 32.43
N ASP A 39 11.86 1.15 32.90
CA ASP A 39 11.38 -0.06 32.23
C ASP A 39 10.78 0.28 30.86
N PRO A 40 11.41 -0.13 29.73
CA PRO A 40 10.96 0.26 28.39
C PRO A 40 9.54 -0.22 28.09
N LEU A 41 9.16 -1.37 28.64
CA LEU A 41 7.83 -1.95 28.47
C LEU A 41 6.72 -1.10 29.12
N ILE A 42 7.01 -0.49 30.27
CA ILE A 42 6.02 0.32 31.00
C ILE A 42 5.80 1.63 30.25
N GLU A 43 6.89 2.31 29.88
CA GLU A 43 6.86 3.57 29.12
C GLU A 43 6.16 3.39 27.77
N TYR A 44 6.43 2.28 27.07
CA TYR A 44 5.71 1.94 25.84
C TYR A 44 4.20 1.84 26.07
N LYS A 45 3.77 1.11 27.12
CA LYS A 45 2.34 0.91 27.39
C LYS A 45 1.64 2.20 27.76
N THR A 46 2.27 3.07 28.56
CA THR A 46 1.67 4.35 28.95
C THR A 46 1.53 5.28 27.75
N GLU A 47 2.62 5.47 26.99
CA GLU A 47 2.63 6.38 25.84
C GLU A 47 1.75 5.87 24.69
N ALA A 48 1.75 4.54 24.44
CA ALA A 48 0.84 3.91 23.49
C ALA A 48 -0.64 4.11 23.86
N TYR A 49 -0.98 3.99 25.15
CA TYR A 49 -2.34 4.20 25.60
C TYR A 49 -2.77 5.65 25.44
N ASP A 50 -1.90 6.60 25.78
CA ASP A 50 -2.19 8.03 25.61
C ASP A 50 -2.44 8.38 24.13
N MET A 51 -1.59 7.88 23.21
CA MET A 51 -1.80 8.03 21.77
C MET A 51 -3.11 7.38 21.29
N PHE A 52 -3.52 6.25 21.87
CA PHE A 52 -4.78 5.59 21.52
C PHE A 52 -6.00 6.41 21.98
N VAL A 53 -5.95 7.01 23.18
CA VAL A 53 -7.02 7.88 23.68
C VAL A 53 -7.16 9.12 22.78
N GLU A 54 -6.03 9.71 22.37
CA GLU A 54 -6.00 10.83 21.43
C GLU A 54 -6.57 10.42 20.05
N LEU A 55 -6.16 9.27 19.52
CA LEU A 55 -6.71 8.71 18.28
C LEU A 55 -8.24 8.61 18.35
N MET A 56 -8.78 8.07 19.45
CA MET A 56 -10.22 7.93 19.62
C MET A 56 -10.94 9.29 19.65
N ALA A 57 -10.32 10.33 20.19
CA ALA A 57 -10.86 11.69 20.14
C ALA A 57 -10.80 12.27 18.70
N ASN A 58 -9.69 12.06 18.01
CA ASN A 58 -9.48 12.51 16.63
C ASN A 58 -10.45 11.85 15.66
N ILE A 59 -10.68 10.55 15.77
CA ILE A 59 -11.69 9.82 14.97
C ILE A 59 -13.07 10.45 15.16
N LYS A 60 -13.49 10.71 16.41
CA LYS A 60 -14.79 11.32 16.69
C LYS A 60 -14.89 12.71 16.05
N ASN A 61 -13.87 13.55 16.21
CA ASN A 61 -13.85 14.91 15.67
C ASN A 61 -13.85 14.92 14.13
N GLU A 62 -13.08 14.03 13.50
CA GLU A 62 -13.00 13.93 12.04
C GLU A 62 -14.31 13.40 11.44
N VAL A 63 -14.90 12.37 12.05
CA VAL A 63 -16.21 11.84 11.65
C VAL A 63 -17.30 12.90 11.79
N LEU A 64 -17.37 13.60 12.93
CA LEU A 64 -18.38 14.64 13.14
C LEU A 64 -18.19 15.80 12.15
N ASN A 65 -16.97 16.31 11.99
CA ASN A 65 -16.70 17.39 11.04
C ASN A 65 -17.03 17.00 9.60
N ASN A 66 -16.63 15.81 9.15
CA ASN A 66 -16.91 15.33 7.80
C ASN A 66 -18.41 15.09 7.59
N LEU A 67 -19.12 14.57 8.61
CA LEU A 67 -20.57 14.40 8.56
C LEU A 67 -21.29 15.75 8.46
N PHE A 68 -20.94 16.72 9.31
CA PHE A 68 -21.55 18.06 9.29
C PHE A 68 -21.23 18.84 8.01
N ARG A 69 -20.02 18.72 7.45
CA ARG A 69 -19.67 19.34 6.16
C ARG A 69 -20.41 18.68 5.00
N SER A 70 -20.51 17.36 4.97
CA SER A 70 -21.16 16.63 3.89
C SER A 70 -22.68 16.87 3.84
N THR A 71 -23.32 17.08 4.99
CA THR A 71 -24.76 17.38 5.03
C THR A 71 -25.09 18.84 4.74
N SER A 72 -24.15 19.78 4.93
CA SER A 72 -24.40 21.22 4.79
C SER A 72 -24.09 21.77 3.39
N ASN A 73 -23.32 21.04 2.57
CA ASN A 73 -23.01 21.46 1.20
C ASN A 73 -22.94 20.27 0.23
N LEU A 74 -24.10 19.91 -0.33
CA LEU A 74 -24.23 18.83 -1.32
C LEU A 74 -23.36 19.08 -2.57
N GLN A 75 -23.21 20.34 -3.00
CA GLN A 75 -22.41 20.74 -4.16
C GLN A 75 -20.90 20.55 -3.95
N ALA A 76 -20.39 20.92 -2.76
CA ALA A 76 -19.00 20.68 -2.40
C ALA A 76 -18.67 19.17 -2.34
N PHE A 77 -19.68 18.36 -1.98
CA PHE A 77 -19.57 16.91 -1.95
C PHE A 77 -19.60 16.28 -3.35
N GLU A 78 -20.43 16.75 -4.29
CA GLU A 78 -20.39 16.30 -5.69
C GLU A 78 -19.01 16.56 -6.31
N ASN A 79 -18.42 17.73 -6.06
CA ASN A 79 -17.07 18.05 -6.51
C ASN A 79 -16.00 17.16 -5.88
N PHE A 80 -16.17 16.79 -4.61
CA PHE A 80 -15.27 15.86 -3.91
C PHE A 80 -15.39 14.42 -4.45
N LEU A 81 -16.61 13.92 -4.67
CA LEU A 81 -16.85 12.62 -5.31
C LEU A 81 -16.29 12.56 -6.73
N ALA A 82 -16.40 13.66 -7.48
CA ALA A 82 -15.85 13.76 -8.83
C ALA A 82 -14.31 13.81 -8.87
N THR A 83 -13.66 14.18 -7.76
CA THR A 83 -12.19 14.19 -7.64
C THR A 83 -11.62 12.91 -7.03
N LEU A 84 -12.47 12.01 -6.51
CA LEU A 84 -12.03 10.70 -6.08
C LEU A 84 -11.57 9.87 -7.30
N PRO A 85 -10.37 9.27 -7.23
CA PRO A 85 -9.83 8.54 -8.36
C PRO A 85 -10.68 7.30 -8.64
N GLN A 86 -11.10 7.17 -9.91
CA GLN A 86 -12.05 6.19 -10.43
C GLN A 86 -11.70 4.71 -10.14
N PHE A 87 -10.50 4.41 -9.62
CA PHE A 87 -10.08 3.04 -9.31
C PHE A 87 -10.86 2.44 -8.12
N LEU A 88 -11.38 3.25 -7.20
CA LEU A 88 -12.19 2.77 -6.07
C LEU A 88 -13.64 2.45 -6.44
N LEU A 89 -14.14 3.02 -7.54
CA LEU A 89 -15.49 2.80 -8.07
C LEU A 89 -15.55 1.70 -9.15
N ARG A 90 -14.41 1.10 -9.52
CA ARG A 90 -14.37 -0.03 -10.46
C ARG A 90 -14.72 -1.33 -9.73
N GLU A 91 -15.95 -1.41 -9.26
CA GLU A 91 -16.57 -2.69 -8.95
C GLU A 91 -16.67 -3.49 -10.27
N HIS A 92 -16.31 -4.77 -10.22
CA HIS A 92 -16.14 -5.65 -11.38
C HIS A 92 -17.38 -5.71 -12.28
N ALA A 93 -17.43 -4.85 -13.31
CA ALA A 93 -18.35 -5.04 -14.42
C ALA A 93 -17.88 -6.25 -15.26
N PRO A 94 -18.69 -7.32 -15.41
CA PRO A 94 -18.34 -8.43 -16.27
C PRO A 94 -18.25 -7.94 -17.72
N THR A 95 -17.08 -8.12 -18.31
CA THR A 95 -16.80 -7.82 -19.72
C THR A 95 -17.68 -8.70 -20.61
N ALA A 96 -18.77 -8.15 -21.13
CA ALA A 96 -19.44 -8.70 -22.30
C ALA A 96 -18.66 -8.27 -23.55
N PRO A 97 -18.20 -9.20 -24.42
CA PRO A 97 -17.48 -8.82 -25.62
C PRO A 97 -18.48 -8.40 -26.70
N THR A 98 -18.67 -7.09 -26.89
CA THR A 98 -19.28 -6.57 -28.11
C THR A 98 -18.20 -6.49 -29.19
N ALA A 99 -18.26 -7.47 -30.10
CA ALA A 99 -17.57 -7.43 -31.37
C ALA A 99 -18.09 -6.26 -32.21
N ASN A 100 -17.19 -5.36 -32.60
CA ASN A 100 -17.13 -4.60 -33.87
C ASN A 100 -16.61 -3.18 -33.67
N ALA A 101 -15.32 -2.97 -33.92
CA ALA A 101 -14.81 -1.75 -34.57
C ALA A 101 -13.40 -2.03 -35.14
N PRO A 102 -13.08 -1.54 -36.36
CA PRO A 102 -11.92 -1.97 -37.11
C PRO A 102 -10.62 -1.30 -36.65
N ALA A 103 -9.56 -2.11 -36.59
CA ALA A 103 -8.20 -1.69 -36.30
C ALA A 103 -7.67 -0.76 -37.41
N ARG A 104 -7.41 0.50 -37.07
CA ARG A 104 -6.62 1.42 -37.89
C ARG A 104 -5.23 1.51 -37.28
N ALA A 105 -4.27 0.87 -37.95
CA ALA A 105 -2.86 0.89 -37.58
C ALA A 105 -2.33 2.33 -37.62
N ARG A 106 -1.78 2.81 -36.50
CA ARG A 106 -1.15 4.14 -36.39
C ARG A 106 0.35 3.94 -36.21
N GLN A 107 1.13 4.27 -37.24
CA GLN A 107 2.59 4.34 -37.21
C GLN A 107 3.03 5.54 -36.34
N PRO A 108 4.10 5.42 -35.52
CA PRO A 108 4.68 6.55 -34.82
C PRO A 108 5.74 7.28 -35.66
N GLN A 109 5.67 8.62 -35.70
CA GLN A 109 6.66 9.52 -36.30
C GLN A 109 7.76 9.90 -35.29
N PRO A 110 9.00 10.23 -35.74
CA PRO A 110 10.07 10.71 -34.88
C PRO A 110 10.11 12.25 -34.84
N VAL A 111 10.33 12.83 -33.67
CA VAL A 111 10.73 14.24 -33.50
C VAL A 111 11.83 14.32 -32.45
N GLY A 112 12.95 14.91 -32.85
CA GLY A 112 14.19 14.94 -32.11
C GLY A 112 14.38 16.13 -31.18
N ALA A 113 15.31 15.90 -30.24
CA ALA A 113 16.37 16.75 -29.70
C ALA A 113 16.10 18.22 -29.31
N MET A 114 16.47 18.58 -28.07
CA MET A 114 17.48 19.61 -27.72
C MET A 114 17.95 19.36 -26.26
N ALA A 115 19.23 19.01 -26.05
CA ALA A 115 20.32 19.85 -25.49
C ALA A 115 20.21 20.10 -23.97
N GLY A 116 21.21 19.91 -23.10
CA GLY A 116 22.62 19.51 -23.20
C GLY A 116 23.31 19.96 -21.90
N VAL A 117 24.20 19.15 -21.30
CA VAL A 117 25.28 19.64 -20.43
C VAL A 117 26.42 18.62 -20.39
N THR A 118 27.62 19.16 -20.25
CA THR A 118 28.94 18.66 -20.67
C THR A 118 29.70 17.84 -19.62
N ALA A 119 30.71 17.13 -20.14
CA ALA A 119 32.04 16.88 -19.57
C ALA A 119 32.27 15.66 -18.63
N ASP A 120 33.03 14.73 -19.21
CA ASP A 120 34.20 14.02 -18.67
C ASP A 120 34.06 12.96 -17.56
N GLY A 121 34.49 11.74 -17.90
CA GLY A 121 34.84 10.71 -16.93
C GLY A 121 34.64 9.28 -17.44
N ASP A 122 35.70 8.70 -18.01
CA ASP A 122 35.79 7.29 -18.37
C ASP A 122 35.43 6.36 -17.20
N GLY A 123 34.48 5.45 -17.43
CA GLY A 123 34.11 4.40 -16.49
C GLY A 123 33.09 3.46 -17.12
N ALA A 124 33.53 2.25 -17.49
CA ALA A 124 32.68 1.19 -17.97
C ALA A 124 31.68 0.76 -16.88
N GLY A 125 30.48 1.35 -16.90
CA GLY A 125 29.35 0.99 -16.07
C GLY A 125 28.36 0.14 -16.88
N ASP A 126 28.37 -1.17 -16.63
CA ASP A 126 27.32 -2.08 -17.06
C ASP A 126 25.99 -1.65 -16.43
N VAL A 127 25.03 -1.20 -17.25
CA VAL A 127 23.70 -0.80 -16.79
C VAL A 127 22.90 -2.09 -16.55
N THR A 128 22.93 -2.58 -15.32
CA THR A 128 22.10 -3.71 -14.89
C THR A 128 20.66 -3.23 -14.75
N LEU A 129 19.83 -3.60 -15.72
CA LEU A 129 18.38 -3.46 -15.63
C LEU A 129 17.85 -4.48 -14.59
N ASP A 130 17.39 -3.99 -13.44
CA ASP A 130 16.70 -4.81 -12.42
C ASP A 130 15.31 -5.26 -12.93
N LEU A 131 15.28 -6.30 -13.76
CA LEU A 131 14.03 -6.97 -14.10
C LEU A 131 13.61 -7.91 -12.96
N PRO A 132 12.31 -7.93 -12.58
CA PRO A 132 11.83 -8.83 -11.53
C PRO A 132 12.04 -10.29 -11.93
N ILE A 133 12.85 -11.02 -11.13
CA ILE A 133 13.11 -12.45 -11.30
C ILE A 133 11.78 -13.21 -11.27
N ARG A 134 11.34 -13.68 -12.45
CA ARG A 134 10.22 -14.60 -12.55
C ARG A 134 10.70 -15.98 -12.10
N ARG A 135 10.16 -16.44 -10.98
CA ARG A 135 10.41 -17.79 -10.45
C ARG A 135 9.98 -18.81 -11.51
N SER A 136 10.90 -19.66 -11.95
CA SER A 136 10.65 -20.68 -12.97
C SER A 136 9.73 -21.80 -12.50
N MET A 137 9.55 -21.96 -11.19
CA MET A 137 8.69 -22.99 -10.60
C MET A 137 7.62 -22.38 -9.66
N PRO A 138 6.45 -23.02 -9.55
CA PRO A 138 5.41 -22.64 -8.59
C PRO A 138 5.94 -22.65 -7.15
N LYS A 139 5.43 -21.76 -6.29
CA LYS A 139 5.75 -21.77 -4.86
C LYS A 139 5.07 -22.99 -4.21
N VAL A 140 5.82 -24.08 -4.06
CA VAL A 140 5.33 -25.30 -3.40
C VAL A 140 5.31 -25.10 -1.89
N GLY A 141 4.18 -25.44 -1.26
CA GLY A 141 3.96 -25.35 0.18
C GLY A 141 4.78 -26.40 0.96
N ARG A 142 5.11 -26.12 2.23
CA ARG A 142 5.98 -26.97 3.07
C ARG A 142 5.51 -28.44 3.18
N ASN A 143 4.20 -28.70 3.11
CA ASN A 143 3.61 -30.05 3.20
C ASN A 143 3.12 -30.63 1.86
N GLU A 144 3.26 -29.90 0.75
CA GLU A 144 2.80 -30.33 -0.58
C GLU A 144 3.75 -31.36 -1.22
N PRO A 145 3.29 -32.15 -2.20
CA PRO A 145 4.16 -33.08 -2.92
C PRO A 145 5.34 -32.35 -3.57
N CYS A 146 6.55 -32.89 -3.38
CA CYS A 146 7.77 -32.26 -3.86
C CYS A 146 7.85 -32.32 -5.40
N PRO A 147 8.15 -31.19 -6.09
CA PRO A 147 8.14 -31.10 -7.55
C PRO A 147 9.28 -31.89 -8.23
N CYS A 148 10.22 -32.46 -7.46
CA CYS A 148 11.27 -33.34 -7.97
C CYS A 148 10.80 -34.78 -8.27
N GLY A 149 9.50 -35.06 -8.11
CA GLY A 149 8.91 -36.38 -8.42
C GLY A 149 9.18 -37.46 -7.36
N SER A 150 9.70 -37.10 -6.18
CA SER A 150 10.10 -38.06 -5.14
C SER A 150 8.94 -38.67 -4.34
N GLY A 151 7.70 -38.23 -4.57
CA GLY A 151 6.50 -38.68 -3.83
C GLY A 151 6.44 -38.26 -2.35
N LYS A 152 7.46 -37.54 -1.85
CA LYS A 152 7.55 -37.07 -0.46
C LYS A 152 7.04 -35.64 -0.33
N LYS A 153 6.59 -35.25 0.87
CA LYS A 153 6.26 -33.84 1.18
C LYS A 153 7.50 -32.95 1.01
N TYR A 154 7.34 -31.73 0.52
CA TYR A 154 8.42 -30.80 0.20
C TYR A 154 9.43 -30.63 1.36
N LYS A 155 8.95 -30.45 2.60
CA LYS A 155 9.79 -30.38 3.81
C LYS A 155 10.69 -31.58 4.07
N ASN A 156 10.32 -32.75 3.56
CA ASN A 156 11.04 -34.00 3.77
C ASN A 156 11.94 -34.36 2.57
N CYS A 157 12.01 -33.50 1.54
CA CYS A 157 12.80 -33.69 0.32
C CYS A 157 13.61 -32.43 0.00
N CYS A 158 13.30 -31.70 -1.08
CA CYS A 158 14.07 -30.51 -1.49
C CYS A 158 14.02 -29.36 -0.49
N GLY A 159 13.02 -29.31 0.40
CA GLY A 159 12.92 -28.33 1.48
C GLY A 159 13.58 -28.75 2.80
N ARG A 160 14.38 -29.83 2.81
CA ARG A 160 15.08 -30.33 4.00
C ARG A 160 16.42 -29.64 4.25
N VAL A 161 16.95 -28.92 3.26
CA VAL A 161 18.21 -28.17 3.38
C VAL A 161 17.89 -26.68 3.42
N ALA A 162 17.42 -26.25 4.60
CA ALA A 162 17.38 -24.87 5.07
C ALA A 162 17.40 -24.91 6.60
#